data_AF-A0A7J4L6A2-F1
#
_entry.id   AF-A0A7J4L6A2-F1
#
_cell.length_a   1.000
_cell.length_b   1.000
_cell.length_c   1.000
_cell.angle_alpha   90.00
_cell.angle_beta   90.00
_cell.angle_gamma   90.00
#
_symmetry.space_group_name_H-M   'P 1'
#
loop_
_entity.id
_entity.type
_entity.pdbx_description
1 polymer ?
#
loop_
_entity_poly.entity_id
_entity_poly.type
_entity_poly.pdbx_seq_one_letter_code
_entity_poly.pdbx_strand_id
1 'polypeptide(L)'
;MAESAFRGAIDFFQRLGIYDVVLPFLLVFTIVFAVLERTKVFGTEKIDGKEYTRKNLNSVAAFVIALLTVASSQIVAVINQGLAKIVLLLVIVISFLMLIGSFFGKDEVQLTGNWRAWGMGVLFVGIVLIFANEVGWLTPFWDYLMVNWNTNIVGAVALIILVVLFMGYVTKGEKPEKKEGGK
;
A
#
# COMPACT_ATOMS: atom_id res chain seq x y z
N MET A 1 22.36 -25.86 -8.70
CA MET A 1 22.73 -24.67 -7.89
C MET A 1 22.34 -24.98 -6.46
N ALA A 2 23.28 -25.01 -5.53
CA ALA A 2 22.97 -25.25 -4.12
C ALA A 2 22.04 -24.14 -3.63
N GLU A 3 20.85 -24.52 -3.17
CA GLU A 3 19.95 -23.59 -2.50
C GLU A 3 20.71 -22.96 -1.34
N SER A 4 20.67 -21.63 -1.22
CA SER A 4 21.39 -20.95 -0.15
C SER A 4 20.87 -21.51 1.19
N ALA A 5 21.77 -21.83 2.12
CA ALA A 5 21.40 -22.40 3.41
C ALA A 5 20.34 -21.56 4.15
N PHE A 6 20.33 -20.25 3.88
CA PHE A 6 19.32 -19.33 4.40
C PHE A 6 17.94 -19.54 3.79
N ARG A 7 17.85 -19.74 2.47
CA ARG A 7 16.57 -20.04 1.80
C ARG A 7 16.00 -21.38 2.28
N GLY A 8 16.86 -22.39 2.45
CA GLY A 8 16.45 -23.68 3.02
C GLY A 8 15.89 -23.58 4.44
N ALA A 9 16.45 -22.70 5.28
CA ALA A 9 15.93 -22.45 6.63
C ALA A 9 14.56 -21.76 6.61
N ILE A 10 14.34 -20.81 5.70
CA ILE A 10 13.03 -20.13 5.54
C ILE A 10 11.97 -21.13 5.08
N ASP A 11 12.27 -21.93 4.06
CA ASP A 11 11.34 -22.95 3.56
C ASP A 11 11.02 -24.00 4.63
N PHE A 12 11.99 -24.36 5.47
CA PHE A 12 11.76 -25.23 6.62
C PHE A 12 10.81 -24.59 7.64
N PHE A 13 10.99 -23.32 7.98
CA PHE A 13 10.10 -22.58 8.89
C PHE A 13 8.69 -22.40 8.34
N GLN A 14 8.57 -22.20 7.03
CA GLN A 14 7.29 -22.17 6.34
C GLN A 14 6.58 -23.53 6.41
N ARG A 15 7.29 -24.63 6.16
CA ARG A 15 6.73 -25.99 6.27
C ARG A 15 6.34 -26.38 7.69
N LEU A 16 7.07 -25.88 8.69
CA LEU A 16 6.72 -26.03 10.11
C LEU A 16 5.49 -25.20 10.50
N GLY A 17 5.01 -24.29 9.64
CA GLY A 17 3.88 -23.42 9.93
C GLY A 17 4.23 -22.27 10.89
N ILE A 18 5.50 -21.87 11.01
CA ILE A 18 5.87 -20.75 11.89
C ILE A 18 5.17 -19.46 11.46
N TYR A 19 5.11 -19.19 10.16
CA TYR A 19 4.46 -17.99 9.62
C TYR A 19 2.93 -18.03 9.71
N ASP A 20 2.34 -19.22 9.56
CA ASP A 20 0.88 -19.38 9.52
C ASP A 20 0.27 -19.62 10.91
N VAL A 21 1.05 -20.09 11.89
CA VAL A 21 0.54 -20.48 13.21
C VAL A 21 1.17 -19.62 14.31
N VAL A 22 2.51 -19.56 14.36
CA VAL A 22 3.22 -18.94 15.49
C VAL A 22 3.15 -17.41 15.43
N LEU A 23 3.37 -16.80 14.26
CA LEU A 23 3.30 -15.34 14.14
C LEU A 23 1.91 -14.77 14.45
N PRO A 24 0.80 -15.30 13.88
CA PRO A 24 -0.55 -14.82 14.19
C PRO A 24 -0.92 -15.08 15.66
N PHE A 25 -0.47 -16.22 16.23
CA PHE A 25 -0.66 -16.54 17.63
C PHE A 25 -0.03 -15.47 18.54
N LEU A 26 1.25 -15.17 18.34
CA LEU A 26 1.97 -14.19 19.15
C LEU A 26 1.34 -12.81 19.02
N LEU A 27 0.95 -12.43 17.82
CA LEU A 27 0.30 -11.15 17.59
C LEU A 27 -1.02 -11.02 18.34
N VAL A 28 -1.91 -12.01 18.20
CA VAL A 28 -3.22 -11.99 18.87
C VAL A 28 -3.04 -12.05 20.38
N PHE A 29 -2.15 -12.91 20.87
CA PHE A 29 -1.80 -12.99 22.29
C PHE A 29 -1.34 -11.64 22.84
N THR A 30 -0.38 -10.99 22.19
CA THR A 30 0.17 -9.71 22.63
C THR A 30 -0.87 -8.60 22.58
N ILE A 31 -1.68 -8.50 21.52
CA ILE A 31 -2.72 -7.48 21.41
C ILE A 31 -3.77 -7.67 22.51
N VAL A 32 -4.30 -8.88 22.66
CA VAL A 32 -5.33 -9.19 23.66
C VAL A 32 -4.78 -8.98 25.08
N PHE A 33 -3.56 -9.45 25.35
CA PHE A 33 -2.90 -9.24 26.63
C PHE A 33 -2.74 -7.74 26.94
N ALA A 34 -2.24 -6.96 25.99
CA ALA A 34 -2.04 -5.52 26.16
C ALA A 34 -3.37 -4.78 26.35
N VAL A 35 -4.43 -5.20 25.65
CA VAL A 35 -5.78 -4.64 25.83
C VAL A 35 -6.30 -4.96 27.23
N LEU A 36 -6.22 -6.20 27.69
CA LEU A 36 -6.64 -6.61 29.04
C LEU A 36 -5.82 -5.90 30.14
N GLU A 37 -4.52 -5.69 29.93
CA GLU A 37 -3.66 -4.96 30.85
C GLU A 37 -4.02 -3.46 30.90
N ARG A 38 -4.27 -2.83 29.75
CA ARG A 38 -4.65 -1.41 29.68
C ARG A 38 -6.04 -1.14 30.24
N THR A 39 -6.99 -2.05 30.00
CA THR A 39 -8.39 -1.91 30.41
C THR A 39 -8.66 -2.37 31.85
N LYS A 40 -7.75 -3.14 32.45
CA LYS A 40 -7.88 -3.66 33.81
C LYS A 40 -9.18 -4.48 34.02
N VAL A 41 -9.63 -5.22 33.00
CA VAL A 41 -10.90 -5.98 33.02
C VAL A 41 -10.98 -6.97 34.18
N PHE A 42 -9.88 -7.62 34.52
CA PHE A 42 -9.82 -8.56 35.66
C PHE A 42 -9.47 -7.89 37.00
N GLY A 43 -9.51 -6.56 37.05
CA GLY A 43 -9.20 -5.76 38.23
C GLY A 43 -7.71 -5.56 38.48
N THR A 44 -7.43 -4.94 39.64
CA THR A 44 -6.08 -4.68 40.15
C THR A 44 -5.87 -5.37 41.49
N GLU A 45 -4.62 -5.69 41.79
CA GLU A 45 -4.16 -6.23 43.05
C GLU A 45 -3.18 -5.25 43.69
N LYS A 46 -3.26 -5.05 45.00
CA LYS A 46 -2.36 -4.17 45.74
C LYS A 46 -1.21 -5.00 46.29
N ILE A 47 -0.02 -4.80 45.75
CA ILE A 47 1.23 -5.37 46.25
C ILE A 47 2.08 -4.18 46.70
N ASP A 48 2.50 -4.17 47.96
CA ASP A 48 3.31 -3.10 48.56
C ASP A 48 2.72 -1.68 48.38
N GLY A 49 1.40 -1.56 48.53
CA GLY A 49 0.68 -0.28 48.41
C GLY A 49 0.55 0.26 46.98
N LYS A 50 1.08 -0.45 45.98
CA LYS A 50 0.95 -0.09 44.55
C LYS A 50 -0.07 -0.98 43.87
N GLU A 51 -0.90 -0.40 43.01
CA GLU A 51 -1.88 -1.14 42.22
C GLU A 51 -1.23 -1.74 40.98
N TYR A 52 -1.22 -3.07 40.92
CA TYR A 52 -0.80 -3.84 39.76
C TYR A 52 -1.99 -4.51 39.10
N THR A 53 -1.94 -4.70 37.78
CA THR A 53 -2.92 -5.52 37.08
C THR A 53 -2.68 -6.99 37.36
N ARG A 54 -3.74 -7.80 37.33
CA ARG A 54 -3.63 -9.26 37.48
C ARG A 54 -3.05 -9.92 36.23
N LYS A 55 -1.74 -9.74 36.01
CA LYS A 55 -1.03 -10.19 34.80
C LYS A 55 -1.21 -11.68 34.53
N ASN A 56 -1.18 -12.53 35.55
CA ASN A 56 -1.36 -13.97 35.40
C ASN A 56 -2.71 -14.32 34.76
N LEU A 57 -3.80 -13.69 35.20
CA LEU A 57 -5.13 -13.89 34.62
C LEU A 57 -5.21 -13.34 33.18
N ASN A 58 -4.66 -12.15 32.96
CA ASN A 58 -4.60 -11.55 31.63
C ASN A 58 -3.84 -12.44 30.63
N SER A 59 -2.71 -13.02 31.05
CA SER A 59 -1.89 -13.91 30.22
C SER A 59 -2.63 -15.19 29.87
N VAL A 60 -3.27 -15.86 30.84
CA VAL A 60 -4.01 -17.10 30.57
C VAL A 60 -5.20 -16.84 29.66
N ALA A 61 -5.96 -15.76 29.89
CA ALA A 61 -7.09 -15.40 29.04
C ALA A 61 -6.64 -15.07 27.61
N ALA A 62 -5.61 -14.24 27.45
CA ALA A 62 -5.05 -13.91 26.14
C ALA A 62 -4.49 -15.13 25.40
N PHE A 63 -3.86 -16.06 26.14
CA PHE A 63 -3.33 -17.30 25.59
C PHE A 63 -4.43 -18.19 25.01
N VAL A 64 -5.53 -18.40 25.77
CA VAL A 64 -6.68 -19.17 25.31
C VAL A 64 -7.31 -18.52 24.06
N ILE A 65 -7.51 -17.20 24.08
CA ILE A 65 -8.06 -16.47 22.92
C ILE A 65 -7.15 -16.61 21.69
N ALA A 66 -5.84 -16.49 21.87
CA ALA A 66 -4.88 -16.63 20.78
C ALA A 66 -4.86 -18.06 20.20
N LEU A 67 -4.91 -19.10 21.05
CA LEU A 67 -5.03 -20.48 20.60
C LEU A 67 -6.32 -20.74 19.82
N LEU A 68 -7.45 -20.24 20.31
CA LEU A 68 -8.75 -20.36 19.62
C LEU A 68 -8.73 -19.64 18.27
N THR A 69 -8.05 -18.50 18.19
CA THR A 69 -7.93 -17.73 16.94
C THR A 69 -7.12 -18.48 15.90
N VAL A 70 -6.01 -19.11 16.29
CA VAL A 70 -5.12 -19.82 15.36
C VAL A 70 -5.64 -21.22 14.99
N ALA A 71 -6.55 -21.78 15.77
CA ALA A 71 -7.23 -23.03 15.42
C ALA A 71 -8.02 -22.94 14.11
N SER A 72 -8.43 -21.74 13.68
CA SER A 72 -9.13 -21.51 12.41
C SER A 72 -8.19 -20.92 11.35
N SER A 73 -7.85 -21.71 10.34
CA SER A 73 -7.04 -21.29 9.20
C SER A 73 -7.67 -20.11 8.43
N GLN A 74 -9.00 -20.02 8.39
CA GLN A 74 -9.70 -18.90 7.76
C GLN A 74 -9.51 -17.60 8.54
N ILE A 75 -9.59 -17.64 9.87
CA ILE A 75 -9.39 -16.44 10.71
C ILE A 75 -7.95 -15.96 10.59
N VAL A 76 -6.98 -16.88 10.65
CA VAL A 76 -5.56 -16.60 10.41
C VAL A 76 -5.34 -15.92 9.05
N ALA A 77 -5.94 -16.47 7.98
CA ALA A 77 -5.81 -15.90 6.64
C ALA A 77 -6.36 -14.47 6.58
N VAL A 78 -7.52 -14.21 7.19
CA VAL A 78 -8.12 -12.87 7.26
C VAL A 78 -7.24 -11.91 8.04
N ILE A 79 -6.68 -12.34 9.19
CA ILE A 79 -5.75 -11.52 9.99
C ILE A 79 -4.51 -11.17 9.17
N ASN A 80 -3.89 -12.16 8.52
CA ASN A 80 -2.69 -11.93 7.70
C ASN A 80 -2.96 -10.98 6.53
N GLN A 81 -4.07 -11.15 5.83
CA GLN A 81 -4.49 -10.24 4.76
C GLN A 81 -4.80 -8.83 5.30
N GLY A 82 -5.49 -8.73 6.43
CA GLY A 82 -5.80 -7.45 7.06
C GLY A 82 -4.54 -6.71 7.52
N LEU A 83 -3.61 -7.41 8.16
CA LEU A 83 -2.33 -6.84 8.59
C LEU A 83 -1.49 -6.38 7.41
N ALA A 84 -1.38 -7.18 6.35
CA ALA A 84 -0.67 -6.79 5.15
C ALA A 84 -1.22 -5.46 4.60
N LYS A 85 -2.56 -5.30 4.57
CA LYS A 85 -3.22 -4.06 4.14
C LYS A 85 -2.97 -2.88 5.10
N ILE A 86 -2.98 -3.10 6.41
CA ILE A 86 -2.70 -2.06 7.40
C ILE A 86 -1.24 -1.60 7.33
N VAL A 87 -0.30 -2.54 7.22
CA VAL A 87 1.13 -2.24 7.07
C VAL A 87 1.38 -1.50 5.77
N LEU A 88 0.75 -1.94 4.66
CA LEU A 88 0.78 -1.23 3.40
C LEU A 88 0.28 0.21 3.58
N LEU A 89 -0.88 0.41 4.21
CA LEU A 89 -1.43 1.75 4.48
C LEU A 89 -0.48 2.61 5.31
N LEU A 90 0.15 2.05 6.33
CA LEU A 90 1.13 2.75 7.15
C LEU A 90 2.34 3.18 6.31
N VAL A 91 2.86 2.30 5.46
CA VAL A 91 3.95 2.62 4.53
C VAL A 91 3.55 3.72 3.55
N ILE A 92 2.31 3.72 3.06
CA ILE A 92 1.77 4.81 2.21
C ILE A 92 1.83 6.14 2.96
N VAL A 93 1.28 6.18 4.18
CA VAL A 93 1.23 7.41 4.98
C VAL A 93 2.65 7.91 5.28
N ILE A 94 3.57 7.02 5.67
CA ILE A 94 4.97 7.41 5.90
C ILE A 94 5.62 7.91 4.60
N SER A 95 5.47 7.22 3.49
CA SER A 95 6.02 7.63 2.19
C SER A 95 5.49 8.99 1.76
N PHE A 96 4.20 9.23 1.95
CA PHE A 96 3.57 10.51 1.72
C PHE A 96 4.14 11.61 2.62
N LEU A 97 4.25 11.37 3.93
CA LEU A 97 4.84 12.32 4.87
C LEU A 97 6.31 12.63 4.54
N MET A 98 7.09 11.64 4.10
CA MET A 98 8.48 11.83 3.65
C MET A 98 8.56 12.70 2.39
N LEU A 99 7.70 12.43 1.41
CA LEU A 99 7.64 13.23 0.17
C LEU A 99 7.22 14.67 0.47
N ILE A 100 6.18 14.87 1.28
CA ILE A 100 5.83 16.19 1.78
C ILE A 100 7.02 16.83 2.48
N GLY A 101 7.61 16.14 3.45
CA GLY A 101 8.77 16.63 4.20
C GLY A 101 9.90 17.13 3.29
N SER A 102 10.15 16.43 2.17
CA SER A 102 11.14 16.82 1.16
C SER A 102 10.83 18.17 0.48
N PHE A 103 9.57 18.56 0.32
CA PHE A 103 9.18 19.86 -0.26
C PHE A 103 9.11 20.99 0.77
N PHE A 104 9.12 20.67 2.07
CA PHE A 104 9.10 21.63 3.18
C PHE A 104 10.49 21.78 3.85
N GLY A 105 11.54 21.20 3.27
CA GLY A 105 12.94 21.37 3.70
C GLY A 105 13.43 22.82 3.58
N LYS A 106 14.40 23.18 4.43
CA LYS A 106 14.88 24.56 4.59
C LYS A 106 15.80 25.07 3.47
N ASP A 107 16.15 24.24 2.49
CA ASP A 107 17.16 24.58 1.48
C ASP A 107 16.59 24.79 0.07
N GLU A 108 16.89 25.99 -0.45
CA GLU A 108 16.98 26.55 -1.81
C GLU A 108 16.00 26.19 -2.95
N VAL A 109 15.30 25.05 -2.94
CA VAL A 109 14.29 24.71 -3.97
C VAL A 109 12.88 24.90 -3.39
N GLN A 110 12.55 26.14 -3.04
CA GLN A 110 11.18 26.47 -2.67
C GLN A 110 10.32 26.50 -3.94
N LEU A 111 9.54 25.44 -4.18
CA LEU A 111 8.37 25.55 -5.02
C LEU A 111 7.45 26.62 -4.39
N THR A 112 7.43 27.80 -4.99
CA THR A 112 6.63 28.94 -4.53
C THR A 112 5.25 28.92 -5.18
N GLY A 113 4.21 29.26 -4.40
CA GLY A 113 2.85 29.50 -4.87
C GLY A 113 2.04 28.26 -5.30
N ASN A 114 1.00 28.48 -6.11
CA ASN A 114 0.02 27.47 -6.56
C ASN A 114 0.65 26.23 -7.24
N TRP A 115 1.86 26.36 -7.80
CA TRP A 115 2.58 25.24 -8.42
C TRP A 115 3.00 24.17 -7.39
N ARG A 116 3.29 24.58 -6.15
CA ARG A 116 3.55 23.67 -5.02
C ARG A 116 2.30 22.87 -4.66
N ALA A 117 1.15 23.54 -4.56
CA ALA A 117 -0.12 22.89 -4.23
C ALA A 117 -0.55 21.91 -5.32
N TRP A 118 -0.34 22.28 -6.60
CA TRP A 118 -0.61 21.40 -7.73
C TRP A 118 0.34 20.19 -7.75
N GLY A 119 1.65 20.39 -7.58
CA GLY A 119 2.62 19.30 -7.50
C GLY A 119 2.36 18.35 -6.33
N MET A 120 1.97 18.88 -5.17
CA MET A 120 1.58 18.10 -3.99
C MET A 120 0.30 17.29 -4.25
N GLY A 121 -0.68 17.88 -4.93
CA GLY A 121 -1.91 17.20 -5.35
C GLY A 121 -1.68 16.08 -6.35
N VAL A 122 -0.86 16.33 -7.39
CA VAL A 122 -0.50 15.30 -8.38
C VAL A 122 0.28 14.15 -7.75
N LEU A 123 1.21 14.44 -6.83
CA LEU A 123 1.96 13.40 -6.11
C LEU A 123 1.07 12.61 -5.15
N PHE A 124 0.17 13.26 -4.43
CA PHE A 124 -0.82 12.58 -3.59
C PHE A 124 -1.70 11.64 -4.41
N VAL A 125 -2.25 12.15 -5.52
CA VAL A 125 -3.06 11.34 -6.45
C VAL A 125 -2.22 10.21 -7.05
N GLY A 126 -0.97 10.47 -7.44
CA GLY A 126 -0.06 9.44 -7.97
C GLY A 126 0.17 8.30 -6.98
N ILE A 127 0.46 8.62 -5.72
CA ILE A 127 0.60 7.62 -4.65
C ILE A 127 -0.71 6.86 -4.46
N VAL A 128 -1.83 7.57 -4.27
CA VAL A 128 -3.14 6.92 -4.06
C VAL A 128 -3.49 6.00 -5.23
N LEU A 129 -3.22 6.40 -6.48
CA LEU A 129 -3.48 5.59 -7.67
C LEU A 129 -2.60 4.34 -7.75
N ILE A 130 -1.29 4.47 -7.48
CA ILE A 130 -0.38 3.32 -7.44
C ILE A 130 -0.90 2.29 -6.44
N PHE A 131 -1.23 2.72 -5.22
CA PHE A 131 -1.70 1.80 -4.20
C PHE A 131 -3.14 1.30 -4.40
N ALA A 132 -4.03 2.11 -4.98
CA ALA A 132 -5.37 1.66 -5.37
C ALA A 132 -5.33 0.60 -6.47
N ASN A 133 -4.31 0.66 -7.33
CA ASN A 133 -4.01 -0.39 -8.30
C ASN A 133 -3.54 -1.68 -7.61
N GLU A 134 -2.59 -1.59 -6.69
CA GLU A 134 -2.05 -2.75 -5.95
C GLU A 134 -3.10 -3.45 -5.07
N VAL A 135 -4.04 -2.70 -4.48
CA VAL A 135 -5.15 -3.26 -3.69
C VAL A 135 -6.23 -3.91 -4.58
N GLY A 136 -6.13 -3.73 -5.90
CA GLY A 136 -7.10 -4.25 -6.86
C GLY A 136 -8.44 -3.52 -6.85
N TRP A 137 -8.51 -2.32 -6.27
CA TRP A 137 -9.71 -1.49 -6.34
C TRP A 137 -9.89 -0.95 -7.76
N LEU A 138 -8.80 -0.69 -8.47
CA LEU A 138 -8.88 -0.28 -9.87
C LEU A 138 -9.14 -1.46 -10.83
N THR A 139 -9.08 -2.73 -10.39
CA THR A 139 -9.25 -3.88 -11.28
C THR A 139 -10.62 -3.91 -11.96
N PRO A 140 -11.77 -3.73 -11.26
CA PRO A 140 -13.07 -3.67 -11.92
C PRO A 140 -13.20 -2.49 -12.90
N PHE A 141 -12.54 -1.36 -12.60
CA PHE A 141 -12.49 -0.21 -13.50
C PHE A 141 -11.66 -0.51 -14.74
N TRP A 142 -10.48 -1.12 -14.58
CA TRP A 142 -9.61 -1.55 -15.68
C TRP A 142 -10.26 -2.65 -16.51
N ASP A 143 -10.94 -3.61 -15.89
CA ASP A 143 -11.68 -4.66 -16.57
C ASP A 143 -12.85 -4.08 -17.37
N TYR A 144 -13.62 -3.15 -16.79
CA TYR A 144 -14.68 -2.43 -17.51
C TYR A 144 -14.10 -1.60 -18.67
N LEU A 145 -12.98 -0.90 -18.44
CA LEU A 145 -12.31 -0.11 -19.47
C LEU A 145 -11.77 -1.01 -20.58
N MET A 146 -11.12 -2.13 -20.27
CA MET A 146 -10.60 -3.09 -21.23
C MET A 146 -11.73 -3.77 -22.02
N VAL A 147 -12.80 -4.21 -21.37
CA VAL A 147 -13.95 -4.83 -22.05
C VAL A 147 -14.64 -3.84 -22.98
N ASN A 148 -14.81 -2.58 -22.58
CA ASN A 148 -15.43 -1.56 -23.43
C ASN A 148 -14.48 -0.97 -24.47
N TRP A 149 -13.17 -0.89 -24.21
CA TRP A 149 -12.17 -0.40 -25.17
C TRP A 149 -11.74 -1.48 -26.17
N ASN A 150 -11.96 -2.76 -25.86
CA ASN A 150 -11.75 -3.89 -26.78
C ASN A 150 -12.95 -4.10 -27.73
N THR A 151 -13.97 -3.23 -27.70
CA THR A 151 -14.81 -3.12 -28.89
C THR A 151 -13.94 -2.53 -29.99
N ASN A 152 -13.74 -3.28 -31.08
CA ASN A 152 -13.00 -2.91 -32.30
C ASN A 152 -13.24 -1.45 -32.78
N ILE A 153 -14.35 -0.84 -32.36
CA ILE A 153 -14.74 0.55 -32.58
C ILE A 153 -13.76 1.54 -31.92
N VAL A 154 -13.34 1.34 -30.67
CA VAL A 154 -12.43 2.27 -29.97
C VAL A 154 -11.02 2.18 -30.57
N GLY A 155 -10.56 0.97 -30.91
CA GLY A 155 -9.32 0.75 -31.65
C GLY A 155 -9.35 1.38 -33.05
N ALA A 156 -10.44 1.23 -33.80
CA ALA A 156 -10.61 1.84 -35.12
C ALA A 156 -10.67 3.38 -35.04
N VAL A 157 -11.38 3.95 -34.07
CA VAL A 157 -11.46 5.39 -33.86
C VAL A 157 -10.12 5.97 -33.41
N ALA A 158 -9.40 5.30 -32.51
CA ALA A 158 -8.05 5.70 -32.10
C ALA A 158 -7.06 5.66 -33.28
N LEU A 159 -7.14 4.62 -34.12
CA LEU A 159 -6.32 4.50 -35.33
C LEU A 159 -6.66 5.59 -36.35
N ILE A 160 -7.93 5.92 -36.54
CA ILE A 160 -8.37 7.04 -37.40
C ILE A 160 -7.85 8.39 -36.86
N ILE A 161 -7.97 8.65 -35.56
CA ILE A 161 -7.47 9.89 -34.94
C ILE A 161 -5.95 10.00 -35.09
N LEU A 162 -5.23 8.90 -34.87
CA LEU A 162 -3.78 8.85 -35.03
C LEU A 162 -3.39 9.12 -36.50
N VAL A 163 -4.08 8.52 -37.46
CA VAL A 163 -3.85 8.77 -38.90
C VAL A 163 -4.16 10.22 -39.28
N VAL A 164 -5.23 10.83 -38.76
CA VAL A 164 -5.57 12.25 -39.01
C VAL A 164 -4.54 13.19 -38.38
N LEU A 165 -4.08 12.91 -37.16
CA LEU A 165 -3.01 13.67 -36.52
C LEU A 165 -1.70 13.55 -37.27
N PHE A 166 -1.36 12.34 -37.71
CA PHE A 166 -0.16 12.07 -38.50
C PHE A 166 -0.23 12.77 -39.86
N MET A 167 -1.38 12.69 -40.55
CA MET A 167 -1.61 13.46 -41.78
C MET A 167 -1.50 14.96 -41.53
N GLY A 168 -2.09 15.50 -40.46
CA GLY A 168 -1.99 16.92 -40.12
C GLY A 168 -0.58 17.38 -39.72
N TYR A 169 0.21 16.49 -39.11
CA TYR A 169 1.60 16.74 -38.79
C TYR A 169 2.50 16.70 -40.03
N VAL A 170 2.27 15.73 -40.93
CA VAL A 170 3.04 15.56 -42.17
C VAL A 170 2.65 16.59 -43.24
N THR A 171 1.37 16.99 -43.31
CA THR A 171 0.90 18.04 -44.25
C THR A 171 1.18 19.45 -43.75
N LYS A 172 1.69 19.64 -42.53
CA LYS A 172 2.47 20.84 -42.17
C LYS A 172 3.84 20.79 -42.84
N GLY A 173 3.82 20.74 -44.17
CA GLY A 173 4.97 20.97 -45.03
C GLY A 173 5.36 22.45 -45.00
N GLU A 174 6.67 22.66 -44.99
CA GLU A 174 7.42 23.89 -44.79
C GLU A 174 6.80 25.16 -45.42
N LYS A 175 6.73 26.24 -44.64
CA LYS A 175 6.47 27.58 -45.16
C LYS A 175 7.56 27.92 -46.18
N PRO A 176 7.22 28.40 -47.39
CA PRO A 176 8.23 28.78 -48.37
C PRO A 176 9.05 29.94 -47.80
N GLU A 177 10.37 29.74 -47.71
CA GLU A 177 11.35 30.79 -47.46
C GLU A 177 11.18 31.88 -48.53
N LYS A 178 10.78 33.08 -48.09
CA LYS A 178 10.89 34.28 -48.92
C LYS A 178 12.39 34.54 -49.15
N LYS A 179 12.86 34.25 -50.36
CA LYS A 179 14.14 34.75 -50.86
C LYS A 179 14.14 36.28 -50.81
N GLU A 180 15.00 36.85 -49.98
CA GLU A 180 15.54 38.19 -50.17
C GLU A 180 16.40 38.21 -51.45
N GLY A 181 16.28 39.28 -52.24
CA GLY A 181 17.33 39.68 -53.19
C GLY A 181 16.88 40.20 -54.57
N GLY A 182 16.73 41.53 -54.68
CA GLY A 182 17.41 42.29 -55.74
C GLY A 182 16.62 42.71 -56.99
N LYS A 183 16.10 43.94 -57.00
CA LYS A 183 16.60 45.07 -57.83
C LYS A 183 15.90 46.37 -57.43
#